data_AF-A0A955EWM2-F1
#
_entry.id   AF-A0A955EWM2-F1
#
_cell.length_a   1.000
_cell.length_b   1.000
_cell.length_c   1.000
_cell.angle_alpha   90.00
_cell.angle_beta   90.00
_cell.angle_gamma   90.00
#
_symmetry.space_group_name_H-M   'P 1'
#
loop_
_entity.id
_entity.type
_entity.pdbx_description
1 polymer ?
#
loop_
_entity_poly.entity_id
_entity_poly.type
_entity_poly.pdbx_seq_one_letter_code
_entity_poly.pdbx_strand_id
1 'polypeptide(L)'
;MLEQSDSMELLALDPFTGGPFHGHGIRGRAVVRQPAERRRLIEALYLGINRAEGAAACFVPRHGLRVRRGTLVLEFEICFECGYFEVGSVDSQLSSGGSTTASAEAVFDAALRAHGLSKAPGTLDEEREHSSIRAAAPSPLARGPRRPVTGS
;
A
#
# COMPACT_ATOMS: atom_id res chain seq x y z
N MET A 1 21.57 1.51 0.43
CA MET A 1 21.55 1.64 -1.05
C MET A 1 20.24 2.25 -1.58
N LEU A 2 19.08 2.00 -0.96
CA LEU A 2 17.78 2.58 -1.36
C LEU A 2 17.52 4.04 -0.89
N GLU A 3 18.31 4.53 0.08
CA GLU A 3 18.11 5.84 0.73
C GLU A 3 18.37 7.05 -0.18
N GLN A 4 19.10 6.87 -1.29
CA GLN A 4 19.38 7.89 -2.31
C GLN A 4 18.52 7.68 -3.57
N SER A 5 17.28 7.26 -3.41
CA SER A 5 16.34 7.10 -4.52
C SER A 5 15.90 8.47 -5.05
N ASP A 6 15.78 8.58 -6.38
CA ASP A 6 15.27 9.78 -7.04
C ASP A 6 13.78 9.97 -6.71
N SER A 7 13.06 8.86 -6.64
CA SER A 7 11.66 8.83 -6.22
C SER A 7 11.32 7.54 -5.48
N MET A 8 10.41 7.66 -4.52
CA MET A 8 9.83 6.55 -3.78
C MET A 8 8.31 6.75 -3.74
N GLU A 9 7.58 5.72 -4.12
CA GLU A 9 6.12 5.66 -4.05
C GLU A 9 5.70 4.54 -3.10
N LEU A 10 4.79 4.87 -2.18
CA LEU A 10 4.08 3.90 -1.34
C LEU A 10 2.72 3.61 -1.99
N LEU A 11 2.39 2.33 -2.13
CA LEU A 11 1.17 1.89 -2.80
C LEU A 11 0.28 1.09 -1.84
N ALA A 12 -1.01 1.37 -1.87
CA ALA A 12 -2.05 0.51 -1.31
C ALA A 12 -2.53 -0.42 -2.43
N LEU A 13 -2.26 -1.72 -2.27
CA LEU A 13 -2.60 -2.74 -3.26
C LEU A 13 -3.93 -3.40 -2.94
N ASP A 14 -4.58 -3.89 -3.99
CA ASP A 14 -5.71 -4.81 -3.91
C ASP A 14 -5.25 -6.18 -4.39
N PRO A 15 -5.13 -7.17 -3.48
CA PRO A 15 -4.60 -8.47 -3.81
C PRO A 15 -5.56 -9.32 -4.68
N PHE A 16 -6.83 -8.94 -4.78
CA PHE A 16 -7.88 -9.72 -5.44
C PHE A 16 -8.27 -9.20 -6.81
N THR A 17 -7.78 -8.01 -7.19
CA THR A 17 -8.04 -7.42 -8.51
C THR A 17 -6.79 -7.44 -9.37
N GLY A 18 -6.95 -7.82 -10.64
CA GLY A 18 -5.88 -7.77 -11.63
C GLY A 18 -5.40 -6.34 -11.87
N GLY A 19 -4.10 -6.10 -11.96
CA GLY A 19 -3.60 -4.75 -12.19
C GLY A 19 -2.13 -4.62 -12.60
N PRO A 20 -1.67 -3.36 -12.77
CA PRO A 20 -0.38 -3.07 -13.38
C PRO A 20 0.81 -3.26 -12.43
N PHE A 21 0.59 -3.57 -11.16
CA PHE A 21 1.64 -3.78 -10.18
C PHE A 21 1.78 -5.29 -9.95
N HIS A 22 2.58 -5.96 -10.79
CA HIS A 22 2.80 -7.41 -10.73
C HIS A 22 1.53 -8.27 -10.74
N GLY A 23 0.47 -7.78 -11.37
CA GLY A 23 -0.82 -8.46 -11.42
C GLY A 23 -1.81 -8.02 -10.35
N HIS A 24 -1.44 -7.09 -9.44
CA HIS A 24 -2.33 -6.53 -8.43
C HIS A 24 -2.85 -5.13 -8.78
N GLY A 25 -4.08 -4.86 -8.40
CA GLY A 25 -4.72 -3.55 -8.50
C GLY A 25 -4.09 -2.53 -7.56
N ILE A 26 -4.03 -1.27 -7.99
CA ILE A 26 -3.55 -0.16 -7.14
C ILE A 26 -4.77 0.64 -6.67
N ARG A 27 -5.08 0.57 -5.37
CA ARG A 27 -6.18 1.36 -4.75
C ARG A 27 -5.78 2.81 -4.50
N GLY A 28 -4.49 3.04 -4.29
CA GLY A 28 -3.95 4.37 -4.04
C GLY A 28 -2.43 4.38 -4.07
N ARG A 29 -1.86 5.56 -4.33
CA ARG A 29 -0.42 5.77 -4.37
C ARG A 29 -0.06 7.10 -3.73
N ALA A 30 1.08 7.15 -3.07
CA ALA A 30 1.61 8.34 -2.45
C ALA A 30 3.11 8.49 -2.74
N VAL A 31 3.52 9.67 -3.20
CA VAL A 31 4.94 9.99 -3.35
C VAL A 31 5.51 10.32 -1.98
N VAL A 32 6.43 9.48 -1.50
CA VAL A 32 7.14 9.67 -0.25
C VAL A 32 8.24 10.71 -0.48
N ARG A 33 8.00 11.95 -0.06
CA ARG A 33 8.95 13.06 -0.28
C ARG A 33 9.97 13.22 0.84
N GLN A 34 9.58 12.93 2.08
CA GLN A 34 10.40 13.20 3.25
C GLN A 34 11.52 12.15 3.36
N PRO A 35 12.82 12.56 3.36
CA PRO A 35 13.93 11.61 3.44
C PRO A 35 13.87 10.72 4.70
N ALA A 36 13.44 11.28 5.83
CA ALA A 36 13.28 10.52 7.08
C ALA A 36 12.20 9.44 6.97
N GLU A 37 11.11 9.69 6.23
CA GLU A 37 10.06 8.71 5.99
C GLU A 37 10.55 7.59 5.05
N ARG A 38 11.25 7.95 3.97
CA ARG A 38 11.89 6.98 3.07
C ARG A 38 12.82 6.04 3.83
N ARG A 39 13.68 6.60 4.68
CA ARG A 39 14.58 5.87 5.56
C ARG A 39 13.83 4.90 6.47
N ARG A 40 12.79 5.37 7.16
CA ARG A 40 11.97 4.53 8.05
C ARG A 40 11.33 3.35 7.33
N LEU A 41 10.78 3.56 6.13
CA LEU A 41 10.17 2.49 5.32
C LEU A 41 11.21 1.45 4.88
N ILE A 42 12.37 1.92 4.40
CA ILE A 42 13.48 1.06 3.98
C ILE A 42 14.03 0.27 5.18
N GLU A 43 14.29 0.93 6.31
CA GLU A 43 14.80 0.31 7.53
C GLU A 43 13.80 -0.73 8.08
N ALA A 44 12.50 -0.42 8.08
CA ALA A 44 11.47 -1.36 8.50
C ALA A 44 11.47 -2.62 7.62
N LEU A 45 11.58 -2.46 6.29
CA LEU A 45 11.66 -3.59 5.37
C LEU A 45 12.93 -4.44 5.62
N TYR A 46 14.10 -3.80 5.80
CA TYR A 46 15.35 -4.52 6.09
C TYR A 46 15.36 -5.21 7.46
N LEU A 47 14.79 -4.58 8.49
CA LEU A 47 14.67 -5.18 9.82
C LEU A 47 13.71 -6.38 9.83
N GLY A 48 12.70 -6.35 8.97
CA GLY A 48 11.82 -7.49 8.70
C GLY A 48 12.57 -8.73 8.19
N ILE A 49 13.53 -8.54 7.29
CA ILE A 49 14.33 -9.62 6.67
C ILE A 49 15.13 -10.41 7.69
N ASN A 50 15.65 -9.75 8.73
CA ASN A 50 16.57 -10.36 9.69
C ASN A 50 15.89 -11.13 10.83
N ARG A 51 14.55 -11.19 10.89
CA ARG A 51 13.81 -11.64 12.10
C ARG A 51 12.62 -12.56 11.83
N ALA A 52 12.48 -13.10 10.63
CA ALA A 52 11.29 -13.85 10.29
C ALA A 52 11.32 -15.30 10.76
N GLU A 53 10.19 -15.73 11.32
CA GLU A 53 9.93 -17.11 11.75
C GLU A 53 8.86 -17.73 10.86
N GLY A 54 9.28 -18.44 9.80
CA GLY A 54 8.40 -19.20 8.90
C GLY A 54 7.44 -18.36 8.04
N ALA A 55 7.36 -18.67 6.74
CA ALA A 55 6.35 -18.08 5.87
C ALA A 55 5.05 -18.91 5.97
N ALA A 56 3.92 -18.27 6.26
CA ALA A 56 2.61 -18.91 6.03
C ALA A 56 2.42 -19.14 4.52
N ALA A 57 1.59 -20.11 4.13
CA ALA A 57 1.41 -20.48 2.72
C ALA A 57 0.63 -19.44 1.87
N CYS A 58 0.24 -18.30 2.43
CA CYS A 58 -0.52 -17.27 1.73
C CYS A 58 0.39 -16.19 1.12
N PHE A 59 -0.07 -15.56 0.04
CA PHE A 59 0.53 -14.33 -0.49
C PHE A 59 -0.60 -13.36 -0.87
N VAL A 60 -0.90 -12.44 0.06
CA VAL A 60 -1.97 -11.45 -0.03
C VAL A 60 -1.33 -10.05 0.08
N PRO A 61 -0.63 -9.58 -0.96
CA PRO A 61 0.13 -8.34 -0.89
C PRO A 61 -0.81 -7.14 -0.90
N ARG A 62 -0.88 -6.43 0.25
CA ARG A 62 -1.72 -5.24 0.43
C ARG A 62 -0.93 -3.94 0.42
N HIS A 63 0.40 -4.05 0.44
CA HIS A 63 1.32 -2.93 0.44
C HIS A 63 2.32 -3.10 -0.68
N GLY A 64 2.58 -2.00 -1.39
CA GLY A 64 3.61 -1.93 -2.41
C GLY A 64 4.59 -0.80 -2.13
N LEU A 65 5.85 -0.99 -2.53
CA LEU A 65 6.84 0.08 -2.54
C LEU A 65 7.51 0.11 -3.91
N ARG A 66 7.43 1.25 -4.61
CA ARG A 66 8.20 1.48 -5.84
C ARG A 66 9.34 2.42 -5.55
N VAL A 67 10.55 2.00 -5.86
CA VAL A 67 11.77 2.78 -5.67
C VAL A 67 12.47 2.95 -7.01
N ARG A 68 12.76 4.19 -7.39
CA ARG A 68 13.52 4.50 -8.60
C ARG A 68 14.87 5.12 -8.26
N ARG A 69 15.93 4.64 -8.92
CA ARG A 69 17.28 5.19 -8.86
C ARG A 69 17.93 5.14 -10.24
N GLY A 70 18.03 6.29 -10.89
CA GLY A 70 18.41 6.38 -12.29
C GLY A 70 17.40 5.65 -13.19
N THR A 71 17.90 4.71 -13.98
CA THR A 71 17.09 3.83 -14.84
C THR A 71 16.55 2.60 -14.11
N LEU A 72 17.03 2.30 -12.90
CA LEU A 72 16.57 1.16 -12.13
C LEU A 72 15.25 1.49 -11.42
N VAL A 73 14.22 0.70 -11.67
CA VAL A 73 12.96 0.71 -10.93
C VAL A 73 12.80 -0.63 -10.22
N LEU A 74 12.68 -0.59 -8.91
CA LEU A 74 12.38 -1.75 -8.08
C LEU A 74 10.97 -1.62 -7.53
N GLU A 75 10.20 -2.69 -7.63
CA GLU A 75 8.84 -2.81 -7.13
C GLU A 75 8.81 -3.92 -6.10
N PHE A 76 8.38 -3.59 -4.89
CA PHE A 76 8.23 -4.52 -3.79
C PHE A 76 6.75 -4.78 -3.54
N GLU A 77 6.37 -6.04 -3.47
CA GLU A 77 5.04 -6.52 -3.10
C GLU A 77 5.13 -7.16 -1.73
N ILE A 78 4.44 -6.59 -0.74
CA ILE A 78 4.65 -6.95 0.66
C ILE A 78 3.38 -7.55 1.22
N CYS A 79 3.47 -8.81 1.64
CA CYS A 79 2.44 -9.55 2.36
C CYS A 79 2.85 -9.68 3.83
N PHE A 80 2.31 -8.79 4.68
CA PHE A 80 2.56 -8.87 6.12
C PHE A 80 1.84 -10.03 6.82
N GLU A 81 0.80 -10.61 6.21
CA GLU A 81 0.07 -11.77 6.77
C GLU A 81 0.94 -13.03 6.83
N CYS A 82 1.72 -13.29 5.78
CA CYS A 82 2.68 -14.39 5.76
C CYS A 82 4.10 -13.97 6.12
N GLY A 83 4.33 -12.67 6.34
CA GLY A 83 5.66 -12.13 6.60
C GLY A 83 6.61 -12.34 5.43
N TYR A 84 6.15 -12.18 4.19
CA TYR A 84 6.97 -12.32 2.98
C TYR A 84 6.81 -11.13 2.05
N PHE A 85 7.84 -10.81 1.28
CA PHE A 85 7.76 -9.88 0.17
C PHE A 85 8.47 -10.43 -1.06
N GLU A 86 7.98 -10.01 -2.22
CA GLU A 86 8.66 -10.18 -3.49
C GLU A 86 9.18 -8.82 -3.96
N VAL A 87 10.30 -8.84 -4.67
CA VAL A 87 10.90 -7.66 -5.32
C VAL A 87 11.21 -8.00 -6.77
N GLY A 88 10.66 -7.21 -7.68
CA GLY A 88 10.92 -7.28 -9.11
C GLY A 88 11.48 -5.96 -9.66
N SER A 89 11.97 -6.02 -10.89
CA SER A 89 12.18 -4.83 -11.71
C SER A 89 11.11 -4.79 -12.78
N VAL A 90 10.63 -3.60 -13.14
CA VAL A 90 9.66 -3.41 -14.23
C VAL A 90 10.17 -4.01 -15.56
N ASP A 91 11.50 -4.03 -15.73
CA ASP A 91 12.15 -4.45 -16.97
C ASP A 91 12.70 -5.90 -16.94
N SER A 92 12.49 -6.65 -15.85
CA SER A 92 13.08 -7.99 -15.68
C SER A 92 12.07 -8.99 -15.12
N GLN A 93 12.08 -10.20 -15.69
CA GLN A 93 11.35 -11.35 -15.15
C GLN A 93 12.01 -11.97 -13.90
N LEU A 94 13.19 -11.48 -13.51
CA LEU A 94 13.84 -11.92 -12.29
C LEU A 94 13.23 -11.20 -11.09
N SER A 95 12.47 -11.94 -10.30
CA SER A 95 12.08 -11.55 -8.94
C SER A 95 13.00 -12.21 -7.91
N SER A 96 13.21 -11.52 -6.80
CA SER A 96 13.78 -12.06 -5.58
C SER A 96 12.76 -11.89 -4.46
N GLY A 97 12.96 -12.53 -3.33
CA GLY A 97 12.04 -12.41 -2.21
C GLY A 97 12.75 -12.57 -0.89
N GLY A 98 12.08 -12.15 0.17
CA GLY A 98 12.60 -12.22 1.52
C GLY A 98 11.48 -12.13 2.53
N SER A 99 11.81 -12.44 3.77
CA SER A 99 10.82 -12.36 4.83
C SER A 99 10.72 -10.94 5.41
N THR A 100 9.62 -10.65 6.09
CA THR A 100 9.39 -9.38 6.81
C THR A 100 8.77 -9.66 8.18
N THR A 101 8.51 -8.63 8.99
CA THR A 101 7.92 -8.78 10.33
C THR A 101 6.68 -7.92 10.54
N ALA A 102 5.86 -8.26 11.53
CA ALA A 102 4.69 -7.49 11.93
C ALA A 102 5.03 -6.06 12.40
N SER A 103 6.24 -5.82 12.93
CA SER A 103 6.66 -4.45 13.28
C SER A 103 6.86 -3.56 12.05
N ALA A 104 7.24 -4.14 10.91
CA ALA A 104 7.28 -3.43 9.65
C ALA A 104 5.86 -3.12 9.14
N GLU A 105 4.88 -4.00 9.34
CA GLU A 105 3.48 -3.74 8.98
C GLU A 105 2.98 -2.43 9.62
N ALA A 106 3.22 -2.25 10.93
CA ALA A 106 2.79 -1.07 11.65
C ALA A 106 3.37 0.24 11.07
N VAL A 107 4.60 0.22 10.58
CA VAL A 107 5.26 1.36 9.94
C VAL A 107 4.62 1.66 8.58
N PHE A 108 4.39 0.64 7.77
CA PHE A 108 3.77 0.80 6.45
C PHE A 108 2.31 1.23 6.54
N ASP A 109 1.55 0.67 7.49
CA ASP A 109 0.18 1.08 7.80
C ASP A 109 0.10 2.53 8.25
N ALA A 110 1.01 2.96 9.12
CA ALA A 110 1.08 4.35 9.56
C ALA A 110 1.41 5.30 8.39
N ALA A 111 2.32 4.91 7.51
CA ALA A 111 2.66 5.68 6.33
C ALA A 111 1.48 5.80 5.35
N LEU A 112 0.77 4.69 5.04
CA LEU A 112 -0.44 4.75 4.21
C LEU A 112 -1.45 5.74 4.78
N ARG A 113 -1.75 5.64 6.09
CA ARG A 113 -2.69 6.57 6.75
C ARG A 113 -2.23 8.02 6.71
N ALA A 114 -0.94 8.29 6.88
CA ALA A 114 -0.38 9.64 6.82
C ALA A 114 -0.59 10.30 5.43
N HIS A 115 -0.70 9.49 4.37
CA HIS A 115 -1.02 9.94 3.01
C HIS A 115 -2.52 9.80 2.65
N GLY A 116 -3.39 9.53 3.63
CA GLY A 116 -4.83 9.39 3.40
C GLY A 116 -5.23 8.09 2.69
N LEU A 117 -4.35 7.10 2.67
CA LEU A 117 -4.58 5.79 2.07
C LEU A 117 -4.96 4.75 3.14
N SER A 118 -5.70 3.71 2.73
CA SER A 118 -6.07 2.57 3.57
C SER A 118 -5.62 1.28 2.89
N LYS A 119 -5.05 0.33 3.65
CA LYS A 119 -4.79 -1.02 3.13
C LYS A 119 -6.09 -1.70 2.73
N ALA A 120 -6.01 -2.62 1.77
CA ALA A 120 -7.14 -3.48 1.44
C ALA A 120 -7.50 -4.39 2.64
N PRO A 121 -8.72 -4.94 2.69
CA PRO A 121 -9.04 -6.06 3.55
C PRO A 121 -8.24 -7.32 3.17
N GLY A 122 -8.05 -8.23 4.13
CA GLY A 122 -7.22 -9.44 3.97
C GLY A 122 -7.97 -10.62 3.36
N THR A 123 -9.31 -10.55 3.30
CA THR A 123 -10.17 -11.60 2.74
C THR A 123 -11.21 -11.04 1.79
N LEU A 124 -11.73 -11.89 0.90
CA LEU A 124 -12.83 -11.54 -0.01
C LEU A 124 -14.11 -11.18 0.74
N ASP A 125 -14.37 -11.79 1.91
CA ASP A 125 -15.51 -11.47 2.75
C ASP A 125 -15.40 -10.04 3.31
N GLU A 126 -14.24 -9.69 3.83
CA GLU A 126 -13.97 -8.34 4.31
C GLU A 126 -13.98 -7.30 3.18
N GLU A 127 -13.56 -7.63 1.95
CA GLU A 127 -13.69 -6.71 0.79
C GLU A 127 -15.14 -6.45 0.44
N ARG A 128 -15.98 -7.50 0.45
CA ARG A 128 -17.40 -7.38 0.14
C ARG A 128 -18.13 -6.53 1.19
N GLU A 129 -17.76 -6.65 2.46
CA GLU A 129 -18.28 -5.82 3.54
C GLU A 129 -17.78 -4.37 3.45
N HIS A 130 -16.48 -4.14 3.24
CA HIS A 130 -15.92 -2.80 3.06
C HIS A 130 -16.50 -2.09 1.82
N SER A 131 -16.70 -2.81 0.72
CA SER A 131 -17.33 -2.30 -0.48
C SER A 131 -18.79 -1.91 -0.22
N SER A 132 -19.53 -2.73 0.53
CA SER A 132 -20.89 -2.42 0.95
C SER A 132 -20.96 -1.16 1.82
N ILE A 133 -20.02 -0.99 2.76
CA ILE A 133 -19.91 0.22 3.59
C ILE A 133 -19.56 1.45 2.74
N ARG A 134 -18.61 1.34 1.80
CA ARG A 134 -18.23 2.45 0.91
C ARG A 134 -19.36 2.84 -0.04
N ALA A 135 -20.09 1.87 -0.57
CA ALA A 135 -21.28 2.12 -1.40
C ALA A 135 -22.42 2.75 -0.58
N ALA A 136 -22.51 2.44 0.72
CA ALA A 136 -23.48 3.00 1.65
C ALA A 136 -23.06 4.37 2.24
N ALA A 137 -21.85 4.86 1.99
CA ALA A 137 -21.44 6.19 2.44
C ALA A 137 -22.28 7.27 1.72
N PRO A 138 -23.01 8.15 2.44
CA PRO A 138 -23.89 9.12 1.81
C PRO A 138 -23.08 10.11 0.96
N SER A 139 -23.46 10.27 -0.31
CA SER A 139 -22.95 11.31 -1.19
C SER A 139 -23.10 12.69 -0.52
N PRO A 140 -22.04 13.50 -0.39
CA PRO A 140 -22.13 14.81 0.24
C PRO A 140 -22.66 15.86 -0.76
N LEU A 141 -23.77 15.60 -1.45
CA LEU A 141 -24.42 16.56 -2.33
C LEU A 141 -25.94 16.36 -2.37
N ALA A 142 -26.61 16.94 -1.38
CA ALA A 142 -27.95 17.49 -1.57
C ALA A 142 -28.15 18.66 -0.59
N ARG A 143 -27.52 19.81 -0.86
CA ARG A 143 -28.03 21.08 -0.31
C ARG A 143 -29.36 21.34 -1.01
N GLY A 144 -30.46 20.99 -0.34
CA GLY A 144 -31.79 21.37 -0.77
C GLY A 144 -31.92 22.90 -0.91
N PRO A 145 -32.80 23.39 -1.79
CA PRO A 145 -32.95 24.81 -2.04
C PRO A 145 -33.40 25.55 -0.78
N ARG A 146 -32.67 26.61 -0.41
CA ARG A 146 -33.09 27.54 0.66
C ARG A 146 -34.37 28.24 0.22
N ARG A 147 -35.44 28.10 1.00
CA ARG A 147 -36.67 28.90 0.83
C ARG A 147 -36.35 30.39 1.02
N PRO A 148 -36.95 31.30 0.23
CA PRO A 148 -36.79 32.72 0.44
C PRO A 148 -37.48 33.17 1.72
N VAL A 149 -36.81 34.05 2.45
CA VAL A 149 -37.34 34.79 3.59
C VAL A 149 -38.32 35.84 3.10
N THR A 150 -39.58 35.78 3.56
CA THR A 150 -40.54 36.88 3.38
C THR A 150 -40.60 37.66 4.69
N GLY A 151 -40.16 38.91 4.63
CA GLY A 151 -40.34 39.88 5.71
C GLY A 151 -41.69 40.57 5.62
N SER A 152 -42.24 40.92 6.78
CA SER A 152 -43.01 42.14 7.10
C SER A 152 -43.18 42.19 8.61
#